data_AF-A0A9D1CGY3-F1
#
_entry.id   AF-A0A9D1CGY3-F1
#
_cell.length_a   1.000
_cell.length_b   1.000
_cell.length_c   1.000
_cell.angle_alpha   90.00
_cell.angle_beta   90.00
_cell.angle_gamma   90.00
#
_symmetry.space_group_name_H-M   'P 1'
#
loop_
_entity.id
_entity.type
_entity.pdbx_description
1 polymer ?
#
loop_
_entity_poly.entity_id
_entity_poly.type
_entity_poly.pdbx_seq_one_letter_code
_entity_poly.pdbx_strand_id
1 'polypeptide(L)'
;MSAKALFLDLDGTLLNDQKEITPGNRAAIEAALAAGHQVVITTGRPLVSAREQARRLGIPIENTVAAGDAANDLSMLRAAGVGVAMCNGTDEAKAAADAVTCRDNNHDGIAEIIEKYLVHR
;
A
#
# COMPACT_ATOMS: atom_id res chain seq x y z
N MET A 1 -5.44 -4.39 18.67
CA MET A 1 -5.64 -3.50 17.51
C MET A 1 -6.65 -4.16 16.57
N SER A 2 -7.42 -3.38 15.80
CA SER A 2 -8.24 -3.92 14.71
C SER A 2 -7.33 -4.36 13.55
N ALA A 3 -7.64 -5.47 12.90
CA ALA A 3 -6.91 -5.91 11.72
C ALA A 3 -7.05 -4.87 10.59
N LYS A 4 -5.95 -4.61 9.87
CA LYS A 4 -5.89 -3.69 8.73
C LYS A 4 -5.43 -4.43 7.49
N ALA A 5 -5.82 -3.97 6.31
CA ALA A 5 -5.33 -4.48 5.03
C ALA A 5 -4.50 -3.41 4.31
N LEU A 6 -3.32 -3.79 3.84
CA LEU A 6 -2.48 -2.99 2.95
C LEU A 6 -2.56 -3.56 1.53
N PHE A 7 -3.08 -2.77 0.60
CA PHE A 7 -3.16 -3.08 -0.83
C PHE A 7 -1.98 -2.44 -1.56
N LEU A 8 -1.22 -3.24 -2.31
CA LEU A 8 0.03 -2.83 -2.93
C LEU A 8 0.00 -3.07 -4.43
N ASP A 9 0.35 -2.05 -5.20
CA ASP A 9 0.92 -2.27 -6.52
C ASP A 9 2.36 -2.84 -6.42
N LEU A 10 2.89 -3.32 -7.55
CA LEU A 10 4.23 -3.88 -7.65
C LEU A 10 5.26 -2.86 -8.16
N ASP A 11 5.19 -2.48 -9.43
CA ASP A 11 6.26 -1.75 -10.10
C ASP A 11 6.24 -0.28 -9.69
N GLY A 12 7.39 0.29 -9.31
CA GLY A 12 7.42 1.66 -8.78
C GLY A 12 6.80 1.83 -7.39
N THR A 13 6.29 0.74 -6.80
CA THR A 13 5.64 0.71 -5.49
C THR A 13 6.32 -0.26 -4.51
N LEU A 14 6.10 -1.57 -4.65
CA LEU A 14 6.69 -2.59 -3.78
C LEU A 14 8.08 -3.03 -4.28
N LEU A 15 8.25 -3.13 -5.60
CA LEU A 15 9.48 -3.57 -6.23
C LEU A 15 10.40 -2.39 -6.49
N ASN A 16 11.68 -2.59 -6.16
CA ASN A 16 12.75 -1.68 -6.56
C ASN A 16 13.02 -1.77 -8.07
N ASP A 17 13.97 -0.99 -8.57
CA ASP A 17 14.27 -0.92 -10.00
C ASP A 17 14.84 -2.25 -10.55
N GLN A 18 15.38 -3.11 -9.68
CA GLN A 18 15.86 -4.46 -10.01
C GLN A 18 14.75 -5.53 -9.96
N LYS A 19 13.49 -5.13 -9.73
CA LYS A 19 12.33 -6.03 -9.58
C LYS A 19 12.40 -6.91 -8.32
N GLU A 20 13.05 -6.42 -7.28
CA GLU A 20 13.22 -7.08 -5.99
C GLU A 20 12.48 -6.32 -4.88
N ILE A 21 12.10 -7.04 -3.82
CA ILE A 21 11.60 -6.41 -2.59
C ILE A 21 12.81 -6.10 -1.71
N THR A 22 12.96 -4.84 -1.32
CA THR A 22 14.05 -4.42 -0.43
C THR A 22 13.99 -5.18 0.92
N PRO A 23 15.14 -5.39 1.58
CA PRO A 23 15.16 -6.07 2.88
C PRO A 23 14.30 -5.37 3.95
N GLY A 24 14.24 -4.03 3.95
CA GLY A 24 13.43 -3.27 4.90
C GLY A 24 11.93 -3.43 4.64
N ASN A 25 11.48 -3.32 3.39
CA ASN A 25 10.09 -3.60 3.01
C ASN A 25 9.69 -5.03 3.39
N ARG A 26 10.55 -6.02 3.13
CA ARG A 26 10.31 -7.42 3.50
C ARG A 26 10.11 -7.59 5.00
N ALA A 27 11.04 -7.09 5.81
CA ALA A 27 10.96 -7.19 7.27
C ALA A 27 9.70 -6.51 7.82
N ALA A 28 9.34 -5.34 7.28
CA ALA A 28 8.13 -4.63 7.69
C ALA A 28 6.84 -5.39 7.34
N ILE A 29 6.78 -5.99 6.14
CA ILE A 29 5.65 -6.82 5.72
C ILE A 29 5.50 -8.05 6.62
N GLU A 30 6.61 -8.75 6.91
CA GLU A 30 6.60 -9.91 7.81
C GLU A 30 6.12 -9.53 9.21
N ALA A 31 6.57 -8.40 9.74
CA ALA A 31 6.11 -7.89 11.04
C ALA A 31 4.62 -7.53 11.02
N ALA A 32 4.13 -6.89 9.95
CA ALA A 32 2.71 -6.56 9.81
C ALA A 32 1.83 -7.82 9.75
N LEU A 33 2.26 -8.84 9.00
CA LEU A 33 1.57 -10.13 8.91
C LEU A 33 1.55 -10.84 10.27
N ALA A 34 2.69 -10.85 10.99
CA ALA A 34 2.78 -11.42 12.33
C ALA A 34 1.89 -10.71 13.36
N ALA A 35 1.67 -9.40 13.19
CA ALA A 35 0.74 -8.61 14.00
C ALA A 35 -0.74 -8.82 13.63
N GLY A 36 -1.05 -9.67 12.65
CA GLY A 36 -2.41 -10.00 12.22
C GLY A 36 -2.99 -9.05 11.17
N HIS A 37 -2.19 -8.16 10.60
CA HIS A 37 -2.60 -7.37 9.42
C HIS A 37 -2.55 -8.24 8.16
N GLN A 38 -3.19 -7.78 7.09
CA GLN A 38 -3.19 -8.44 5.79
C GLN A 38 -2.43 -7.57 4.79
N VAL A 39 -1.62 -8.18 3.94
CA VAL A 39 -0.94 -7.51 2.83
C VAL A 39 -1.37 -8.18 1.54
N VAL A 40 -1.91 -7.41 0.60
CA VAL A 40 -2.56 -7.91 -0.62
C VAL A 40 -1.96 -7.22 -1.84
N ILE A 41 -1.45 -8.01 -2.78
CA ILE A 41 -0.95 -7.50 -4.06
C ILE A 41 -2.13 -7.27 -5.02
N THR A 42 -2.21 -6.08 -5.61
CA THR A 42 -3.34 -5.62 -6.44
C THR A 42 -2.93 -5.16 -7.85
N THR A 43 -1.71 -5.47 -8.27
CA THR A 43 -1.17 -5.06 -9.58
C THR A 43 -2.13 -5.27 -10.75
N GLY A 44 -2.37 -4.21 -11.53
CA GLY A 44 -3.23 -4.22 -12.71
C GLY A 44 -4.69 -4.57 -12.47
N ARG A 45 -5.17 -4.60 -11.21
CA ARG A 45 -6.54 -5.02 -10.87
C ARG A 45 -7.42 -3.79 -10.64
N PRO A 46 -8.65 -3.77 -11.20
CA PRO A 46 -9.61 -2.74 -10.88
C PRO A 46 -9.94 -2.71 -9.38
N LEU A 47 -10.18 -1.53 -8.83
CA LEU A 47 -10.60 -1.27 -7.44
C LEU A 47 -11.66 -2.25 -6.89
N VAL A 48 -12.61 -2.68 -7.74
CA VAL A 48 -13.65 -3.66 -7.37
C VAL A 48 -13.03 -4.93 -6.79
N SER A 49 -11.87 -5.35 -7.31
CA SER A 49 -11.15 -6.52 -6.83
C SER A 49 -10.59 -6.31 -5.42
N ALA A 50 -10.00 -5.14 -5.13
CA ALA A 50 -9.44 -4.80 -3.82
C ALA A 50 -10.53 -4.67 -2.75
N ARG A 51 -11.63 -3.94 -3.05
CA ARG A 51 -12.79 -3.84 -2.14
C ARG A 51 -13.44 -5.18 -1.87
N GLU A 52 -13.58 -6.02 -2.90
CA GLU A 52 -14.14 -7.36 -2.73
C GLU A 52 -13.21 -8.25 -1.88
N GLN A 53 -11.89 -8.12 -2.00
CA GLN A 53 -10.96 -8.83 -1.11
C GLN A 53 -11.09 -8.32 0.33
N ALA A 54 -11.11 -7.00 0.57
CA ALA A 54 -11.34 -6.43 1.90
C ALA A 54 -12.62 -6.99 2.54
N ARG A 55 -13.72 -6.99 1.79
CA ARG A 55 -15.02 -7.53 2.22
C ARG A 55 -14.94 -9.03 2.53
N ARG A 56 -14.28 -9.83 1.68
CA ARG A 56 -14.07 -11.27 1.90
C ARG A 56 -13.24 -11.56 3.15
N LEU A 57 -12.30 -10.68 3.47
CA LEU A 57 -11.48 -10.75 4.67
C LEU A 57 -12.17 -10.16 5.91
N GLY A 58 -13.37 -9.59 5.77
CA GLY A 58 -14.10 -8.96 6.88
C GLY A 58 -13.46 -7.65 7.37
N ILE A 59 -12.65 -6.99 6.55
CA ILE A 59 -11.92 -5.77 6.90
C ILE A 59 -12.74 -4.54 6.45
N PRO A 60 -13.16 -3.66 7.38
CA PRO A 60 -13.83 -2.41 7.05
C PRO A 60 -12.95 -1.49 6.18
N ILE A 61 -13.55 -0.68 5.30
CA ILE A 61 -12.79 0.21 4.40
C ILE A 61 -11.91 1.18 5.17
N GLU A 62 -12.37 1.70 6.31
CA GLU A 62 -11.60 2.58 7.19
C GLU A 62 -10.31 1.92 7.73
N ASN A 63 -10.23 0.59 7.72
CA ASN A 63 -9.05 -0.18 8.10
C ASN A 63 -8.22 -0.63 6.89
N THR A 64 -8.43 -0.01 5.72
CA THR A 64 -7.65 -0.29 4.51
C THR A 64 -6.67 0.83 4.20
N VAL A 65 -5.48 0.43 3.77
CA VAL A 65 -4.42 1.31 3.26
C VAL A 65 -4.08 0.86 1.85
N ALA A 66 -3.85 1.80 0.95
CA ALA A 66 -3.41 1.51 -0.42
C ALA A 66 -2.10 2.24 -0.74
N ALA A 67 -1.19 1.58 -1.45
CA ALA A 67 0.02 2.18 -1.98
C ALA A 67 0.10 2.00 -3.50
N GLY A 68 0.48 3.06 -4.21
CA GLY A 68 0.64 3.07 -5.67
C GLY A 68 1.46 4.26 -6.14
N ASP A 69 1.91 4.23 -7.39
CA ASP A 69 2.79 5.27 -7.95
C ASP A 69 2.25 5.85 -9.27
N ALA A 70 1.26 5.23 -9.91
CA ALA A 70 0.85 5.58 -11.27
C ALA A 70 -0.67 5.73 -11.46
N ALA A 71 -1.06 6.10 -12.68
CA ALA A 71 -2.45 6.41 -13.03
C ALA A 71 -3.41 5.21 -12.88
N ASN A 72 -2.91 3.98 -13.01
CA ASN A 72 -3.69 2.76 -12.74
C ASN A 72 -4.08 2.60 -11.27
N ASP A 73 -3.38 3.27 -10.35
CA ASP A 73 -3.60 3.15 -8.92
C ASP A 73 -4.59 4.18 -8.37
N LEU A 74 -4.92 5.22 -9.14
CA LEU A 74 -5.78 6.34 -8.70
C LEU A 74 -7.10 5.86 -8.09
N SER A 75 -7.70 4.85 -8.70
CA SER A 75 -8.97 4.28 -8.20
C SER A 75 -8.80 3.60 -6.85
N MET A 76 -7.67 2.92 -6.63
CA MET A 76 -7.34 2.26 -5.37
C MET A 76 -6.98 3.28 -4.28
N LEU A 77 -6.14 4.26 -4.61
CA LEU A 77 -5.70 5.32 -3.70
C LEU A 77 -6.90 6.10 -3.14
N ARG A 78 -7.85 6.50 -3.99
CA ARG A 78 -9.02 7.29 -3.58
C ARG A 78 -10.06 6.52 -2.75
N ALA A 79 -10.00 5.19 -2.76
CA ALA A 79 -11.07 4.35 -2.23
C ALA A 79 -10.68 3.61 -0.95
N ALA A 80 -9.39 3.50 -0.65
CA ALA A 80 -8.92 3.00 0.63
C ALA A 80 -9.30 3.98 1.75
N GLY A 81 -9.28 3.50 3.00
CA GLY A 81 -9.41 4.38 4.17
C GLY A 81 -8.24 5.37 4.24
N VAL A 82 -7.07 4.97 3.75
CA VAL A 82 -5.92 5.84 3.49
C VAL A 82 -5.27 5.43 2.17
N GLY A 83 -5.24 6.32 1.18
CA GLY A 83 -4.43 6.20 -0.02
C GLY A 83 -3.07 6.87 0.16
N VAL A 84 -1.99 6.17 -0.20
CA VAL A 84 -0.62 6.70 -0.15
C VAL A 84 0.04 6.59 -1.52
N ALA A 85 0.46 7.72 -2.08
CA ALA A 85 1.27 7.72 -3.28
C ALA A 85 2.76 7.59 -2.94
N MET A 86 3.50 6.87 -3.76
CA MET A 86 4.96 6.82 -3.65
C MET A 86 5.59 8.15 -4.10
N CYS A 87 6.67 8.59 -3.46
CA CYS A 87 7.32 9.85 -3.82
C CYS A 87 7.94 9.85 -5.23
N ASN A 88 8.34 8.67 -5.73
CA ASN A 88 8.77 8.45 -7.11
C ASN A 88 7.61 8.36 -8.12
N GLY A 89 6.35 8.38 -7.66
CA GLY A 89 5.17 8.26 -8.51
C GLY A 89 4.81 9.53 -9.28
N THR A 90 3.84 9.41 -10.18
CA THR A 90 3.36 10.51 -11.02
C THR A 90 2.65 11.58 -10.19
N ASP A 91 2.58 12.80 -10.73
CA ASP A 91 1.87 13.90 -10.09
C ASP A 91 0.37 13.60 -9.95
N GLU A 92 -0.22 12.85 -10.89
CA GLU A 92 -1.62 12.43 -10.75
C GLU A 92 -1.82 11.49 -9.56
N ALA A 93 -0.91 10.52 -9.36
CA ALA A 93 -0.97 9.61 -8.22
C ALA A 93 -0.86 10.36 -6.90
N LYS A 94 0.12 11.27 -6.78
CA LYS A 94 0.32 12.14 -5.62
C LYS A 94 -0.89 13.00 -5.32
N ALA A 95 -1.53 13.58 -6.35
CA ALA A 95 -2.72 14.41 -6.20
C ALA A 95 -3.99 13.61 -5.81
N ALA A 96 -4.01 12.30 -6.07
CA ALA A 96 -5.15 11.43 -5.74
C ALA A 96 -5.05 10.76 -4.37
N ALA A 97 -3.88 10.78 -3.74
CA ALA A 97 -3.62 10.14 -2.45
C ALA A 97 -3.83 11.11 -1.27
N ASP A 98 -4.08 10.56 -0.09
CA ASP A 98 -4.17 11.30 1.17
C ASP A 98 -2.79 11.67 1.73
N ALA A 99 -1.76 10.94 1.33
CA ALA A 99 -0.38 11.16 1.72
C ALA A 99 0.58 10.76 0.61
N VAL A 100 1.79 11.29 0.69
CA VAL A 100 2.92 10.89 -0.16
C VAL A 100 4.03 10.38 0.76
N THR A 101 4.68 9.27 0.39
CA THR A 101 5.84 8.78 1.14
C THR A 101 6.99 9.78 1.10
N CYS A 102 7.93 9.69 2.05
CA CYS A 102 9.22 10.36 1.91
C CYS A 102 10.21 9.47 1.13
N ARG A 103 10.10 8.15 1.32
CA ARG A 103 10.96 7.12 0.73
C ARG A 103 10.34 6.54 -0.55
N ASP A 104 11.17 6.28 -1.55
CA ASP A 104 10.75 5.67 -2.81
C ASP A 104 10.76 4.13 -2.74
N ASN A 105 10.48 3.49 -3.87
CA ASN A 105 10.51 2.04 -4.05
C ASN A 105 11.90 1.39 -3.86
N ASN A 106 12.99 2.15 -4.04
CA ASN A 106 14.36 1.68 -3.84
C ASN A 106 14.82 1.83 -2.37
N HIS A 107 14.14 2.65 -1.58
CA HIS A 107 14.57 3.05 -0.24
C HIS A 107 13.53 2.76 0.85
N ASP A 108 12.86 1.60 0.80
CA ASP A 108 11.93 1.14 1.85
C ASP A 108 10.66 2.02 2.02
N GLY A 109 10.07 2.49 0.92
CA GLY A 109 8.81 3.25 0.94
C GLY A 109 7.62 2.49 1.55
N ILE A 110 7.51 1.17 1.36
CA ILE A 110 6.41 0.38 1.95
C ILE A 110 6.59 0.21 3.46
N ALA A 111 7.84 0.06 3.94
CA ALA A 111 8.12 0.04 5.37
C ALA A 111 7.63 1.34 6.05
N GLU A 112 7.78 2.49 5.37
CA GLU A 112 7.27 3.77 5.88
C GLU A 112 5.75 3.76 6.07
N ILE A 113 5.03 3.20 5.10
CA ILE A 113 3.58 3.07 5.13
C ILE A 113 3.15 2.16 6.28
N ILE A 114 3.80 1.02 6.45
CA ILE A 114 3.50 0.06 7.52
C ILE A 114 3.72 0.70 8.90
N GLU A 115 4.87 1.34 9.10
CA GLU A 115 5.21 2.05 10.34
C GLU A 115 4.14 3.08 10.68
N LYS A 116 3.78 3.94 9.72
CA LYS A 116 2.85 5.06 9.94
C LYS A 116 1.39 4.64 10.11
N TYR A 117 0.91 3.67 9.33
CA TYR A 117 -0.52 3.41 9.19
C TYR A 117 -0.98 2.07 9.76
N LEU A 118 -0.09 1.09 9.89
CA LEU A 118 -0.44 -0.22 10.44
C LEU A 118 -0.02 -0.34 11.91
N VAL A 119 1.14 0.19 12.29
CA VAL A 119 1.69 0.03 13.65
C VAL A 119 1.38 1.22 14.58
N HIS A 120 1.54 2.46 14.13
CA HIS A 120 1.50 3.65 14.99
C HIS A 120 0.18 4.45 14.99
N ARG A 121 -0.94 3.84 14.62
CA ARG A 121 -2.28 4.47 14.67
C ARG A 121 -3.38 3.53 15.14
#